data_AF-A0A7Y8CEY6-F1
#
_entry.id   AF-A0A7Y8CEY6-F1
#
_cell.length_a   1.000
_cell.length_b   1.000
_cell.length_c   1.000
_cell.angle_alpha   90.00
_cell.angle_beta   90.00
_cell.angle_gamma   90.00
#
_symmetry.space_group_name_H-M   'P 1'
#
loop_
_entity.id
_entity.type
_entity.pdbx_description
1 polymer ?
#
loop_
_entity_poly.entity_id
_entity_poly.type
_entity_poly.pdbx_seq_one_letter_code
_entity_poly.pdbx_strand_id
1 'polypeptide(L)'
;MLVPTPQLPSLSIPQYRLKAGGTNRFQTDEGGYQKLKFGYFGEVGGLLSAVKKVGRDRLAASVSELAAEELGDALWYLINIAAAVDVGPDEIGASCIAYLRSQYGESELDPVLPVTFRHIDSLMEMRRSPENVDRSSQLSRLANRAGVLVEVSFASLRAMSPPSRSQNLGVHLAELAIACASFDLRFEDVARSNIDKILSRWPDNETVYPPPFDLKCPDHEQFPAELAMEFNERGSPENGYVVQSLRGVFIGDRLTDNSNEPDDYRFHDVFHLAYVAFLGWSPVLRALLKRKRKSDPKKDENEDGARAMIIEEGIATWIFNHAKSRKFSIDPEPGALDYSVLKQIKSMVEGYEVEECKLWQWEKAILTGFQVFRQLQKHRCGTVHVNVHEHTMHFEPLEKKEQP
;
A
#
# COMPACT_ATOMS: atom_id res chain seq x y z
N MET A 1 1.52 36.96 0.53
CA MET A 1 2.71 36.55 1.32
C MET A 1 2.66 35.04 1.40
N LEU A 2 3.71 34.33 0.96
CA LEU A 2 3.83 32.89 1.18
C LEU A 2 3.93 32.68 2.69
N VAL A 3 2.92 32.04 3.28
CA VAL A 3 2.97 31.62 4.68
C VAL A 3 4.11 30.61 4.78
N PRO A 4 5.15 30.83 5.60
CA PRO A 4 6.22 29.85 5.77
C PRO A 4 5.61 28.55 6.27
N THR A 5 5.68 27.49 5.48
CA THR A 5 5.28 26.16 5.93
C THR A 5 6.25 25.73 7.02
N PRO A 6 5.78 25.37 8.23
CA PRO A 6 6.68 24.92 9.29
C PRO A 6 7.45 23.68 8.82
N GLN A 7 8.78 23.71 8.96
CA GLN A 7 9.63 22.57 8.64
C GLN A 7 9.27 21.41 9.57
N LEU A 8 8.99 20.23 9.01
CA LEU A 8 8.70 19.04 9.80
C LEU A 8 9.87 18.73 10.76
N PRO A 9 9.60 18.18 11.96
CA PRO A 9 10.65 17.69 12.86
C PRO A 9 11.54 16.68 12.15
N SER A 10 12.86 16.73 12.36
CA SER A 10 13.81 15.83 11.69
C SER A 10 13.50 14.36 11.96
N LEU A 11 13.47 13.53 10.91
CA LEU A 11 13.31 12.09 11.03
C LEU A 11 14.65 11.46 11.42
N SER A 12 14.69 10.76 12.55
CA SER A 12 15.86 10.00 12.96
C SER A 12 15.91 8.61 12.33
N ILE A 13 17.11 8.06 12.13
CA ILE A 13 17.27 6.67 11.69
C ILE A 13 16.65 5.70 12.71
N PRO A 14 16.80 5.90 14.04
CA PRO A 14 16.06 5.11 15.02
C PRO A 14 14.53 5.16 14.86
N GLN A 15 13.95 6.33 14.58
CA GLN A 15 12.50 6.47 14.34
C GLN A 15 12.07 5.73 13.07
N TYR A 16 12.82 5.85 11.98
CA TYR A 16 12.55 5.10 10.75
C TYR A 16 12.69 3.59 10.98
N ARG A 17 13.76 3.17 11.67
CA ARG A 17 14.04 1.76 12.01
C ARG A 17 12.91 1.12 12.79
N LEU A 18 12.31 1.84 13.74
CA LEU A 18 11.16 1.36 14.51
C LEU A 18 9.98 1.01 13.59
N LYS A 19 9.60 1.94 12.70
CA LYS A 19 8.49 1.75 11.75
C LYS A 19 8.80 0.69 10.70
N ALA A 20 9.98 0.74 10.09
CA ALA A 20 10.42 -0.24 9.10
C ALA A 20 10.52 -1.66 9.68
N GLY A 21 11.04 -1.80 10.90
CA GLY A 21 11.07 -3.08 11.61
C GLY A 21 9.67 -3.58 11.97
N GLY A 22 8.77 -2.68 12.38
CA GLY A 22 7.36 -2.97 12.66
C GLY A 22 6.60 -3.53 11.46
N THR A 23 7.04 -3.27 10.23
CA THR A 23 6.42 -3.83 9.01
C THR A 23 7.12 -5.07 8.47
N ASN A 24 8.28 -5.46 9.00
CA ASN A 24 9.00 -6.64 8.52
C ASN A 24 8.24 -7.94 8.85
N ARG A 25 7.87 -8.67 7.80
CA ARG A 25 7.15 -9.96 7.90
C ARG A 25 8.09 -11.17 7.74
N PHE A 26 9.38 -10.95 7.53
CA PHE A 26 10.37 -12.02 7.45
C PHE A 26 10.87 -12.43 8.84
N GLN A 27 11.27 -13.69 8.98
CA GLN A 27 11.88 -14.21 10.20
C GLN A 27 13.26 -13.57 10.44
N THR A 28 13.70 -13.51 11.70
CA THR A 28 15.02 -12.96 12.08
C THR A 28 16.11 -14.03 12.05
N ASP A 29 16.07 -14.90 11.05
CA ASP A 29 16.98 -16.03 10.86
C ASP A 29 17.71 -15.94 9.51
N GLU A 30 18.49 -16.97 9.18
CA GLU A 30 19.21 -17.03 7.91
C GLU A 30 18.28 -16.98 6.69
N GLY A 31 17.11 -17.64 6.78
CA GLY A 31 16.11 -17.65 5.72
C GLY A 31 15.51 -16.26 5.46
N GLY A 32 15.17 -15.53 6.53
CA GLY A 32 14.70 -14.15 6.42
C GLY A 32 15.76 -13.18 5.94
N TYR A 33 17.01 -13.32 6.43
CA TYR A 33 18.14 -12.53 5.91
C TYR A 33 18.35 -12.73 4.41
N GLN A 34 18.23 -13.97 3.91
CA GLN A 34 18.36 -14.27 2.49
C GLN A 34 17.28 -13.54 1.66
N LYS A 35 16.03 -13.56 2.13
CA LYS A 35 14.92 -12.84 1.50
C LYS A 35 15.15 -11.32 1.49
N LEU A 36 15.63 -10.77 2.61
CA LEU A 36 15.91 -9.33 2.74
C LEU A 36 17.00 -8.86 1.77
N LYS A 37 18.10 -9.60 1.62
CA LYS A 37 19.16 -9.25 0.65
C LYS A 37 18.71 -9.35 -0.79
N PHE A 38 17.94 -10.39 -1.13
CA PHE A 38 17.36 -10.51 -2.47
C PHE A 38 16.42 -9.35 -2.78
N GLY A 39 15.61 -8.93 -1.81
CA GLY A 39 14.81 -7.72 -1.91
C GLY A 39 15.66 -6.48 -2.16
N TYR A 40 16.66 -6.21 -1.30
CA TYR A 40 17.57 -5.07 -1.47
C TYR A 40 18.20 -5.02 -2.88
N PHE A 41 18.72 -6.14 -3.37
CA PHE A 41 19.28 -6.23 -4.72
C PHE A 41 18.22 -6.02 -5.81
N GLY A 42 17.02 -6.55 -5.61
CA GLY A 42 15.87 -6.37 -6.49
C GLY A 42 15.49 -4.91 -6.67
N GLU A 43 15.33 -4.16 -5.57
CA GLU A 43 14.97 -2.72 -5.62
C GLU A 43 16.07 -1.87 -6.27
N VAL A 44 17.36 -2.20 -6.01
CA VAL A 44 18.46 -1.54 -6.72
C VAL A 44 18.40 -1.86 -8.23
N GLY A 45 18.08 -3.10 -8.62
CA GLY A 45 17.86 -3.47 -10.02
C GLY A 45 16.62 -2.81 -10.65
N GLY A 46 15.58 -2.59 -9.86
CA GLY A 46 14.37 -1.86 -10.22
C GLY A 46 14.67 -0.39 -10.51
N LEU A 47 15.46 0.27 -9.66
CA LEU A 47 15.99 1.62 -9.88
C LEU A 47 16.74 1.74 -11.22
N LEU A 48 17.66 0.82 -11.51
CA LEU A 48 18.38 0.80 -12.80
C LEU A 48 17.43 0.61 -13.98
N SER A 49 16.42 -0.25 -13.80
CA SER A 49 15.39 -0.50 -14.82
C SER A 49 14.52 0.73 -15.08
N ALA A 50 14.16 1.49 -14.05
CA ALA A 50 13.40 2.73 -14.15
C ALA A 50 14.17 3.80 -14.94
N VAL A 51 15.45 4.01 -14.62
CA VAL A 51 16.33 4.96 -15.35
C VAL A 51 16.46 4.59 -16.81
N LYS A 52 16.65 3.29 -17.12
CA LYS A 52 16.69 2.80 -18.50
C LYS A 52 15.39 3.06 -19.25
N LYS A 53 14.23 2.84 -18.62
CA LYS A 53 12.90 2.96 -19.24
C LYS A 53 12.57 4.40 -19.61
N VAL A 54 12.84 5.38 -18.74
CA VAL A 54 12.49 6.78 -19.05
C VAL A 54 13.25 7.33 -20.26
N GLY A 55 14.51 6.92 -20.45
CA GLY A 55 15.27 7.26 -21.65
C GLY A 55 14.72 6.66 -22.95
N ARG A 56 13.93 5.58 -22.86
CA ARG A 56 13.40 4.84 -24.00
C ARG A 56 11.92 5.17 -24.29
N ASP A 57 11.10 5.29 -23.25
CA ASP A 57 9.65 5.12 -23.36
C ASP A 57 8.82 6.40 -23.07
N ARG A 58 9.45 7.60 -22.99
CA ARG A 58 8.77 8.91 -22.75
C ARG A 58 7.63 8.83 -21.71
N LEU A 59 7.95 8.27 -20.54
CA LEU A 59 7.00 8.02 -19.46
C LEU A 59 6.39 9.33 -18.92
N ALA A 60 5.14 9.25 -18.44
CA ALA A 60 4.44 10.39 -17.81
C ALA A 60 4.98 10.68 -16.39
N ALA A 61 5.34 9.62 -15.65
CA ALA A 61 6.03 9.74 -14.35
C ALA A 61 7.49 10.17 -14.55
N SER A 62 7.96 11.05 -13.66
CA SER A 62 9.36 11.50 -13.71
C SER A 62 10.32 10.38 -13.29
N VAL A 63 11.55 10.39 -13.80
CA VAL A 63 12.61 9.46 -13.32
C VAL A 63 12.76 9.56 -11.80
N SER A 64 12.62 10.77 -11.25
CA SER A 64 12.78 11.04 -9.83
C SER A 64 11.67 10.40 -8.98
N GLU A 65 10.41 10.38 -9.44
CA GLU A 65 9.32 9.69 -8.75
C GLU A 65 9.57 8.18 -8.67
N LEU A 66 9.92 7.57 -9.80
CA LEU A 66 10.26 6.14 -9.84
C LEU A 66 11.48 5.84 -8.97
N ALA A 67 12.51 6.70 -9.04
CA ALA A 67 13.71 6.53 -8.23
C ALA A 67 13.42 6.66 -6.73
N ALA A 68 12.54 7.58 -6.33
CA ALA A 68 12.15 7.75 -4.93
C ALA A 68 11.47 6.50 -4.38
N GLU A 69 10.60 5.85 -5.16
CA GLU A 69 9.94 4.59 -4.75
C GLU A 69 10.98 3.48 -4.53
N GLU A 70 11.84 3.22 -5.51
CA GLU A 70 12.83 2.15 -5.48
C GLU A 70 13.91 2.39 -4.40
N LEU A 71 14.35 3.64 -4.22
CA LEU A 71 15.32 4.01 -3.18
C LEU A 71 14.73 3.90 -1.77
N GLY A 72 13.44 4.22 -1.61
CA GLY A 72 12.72 4.03 -0.36
C GLY A 72 12.60 2.54 0.01
N ASP A 73 12.25 1.69 -0.96
CA ASP A 73 12.16 0.26 -0.74
C ASP A 73 13.54 -0.36 -0.46
N ALA A 74 14.58 0.07 -1.17
CA ALA A 74 15.96 -0.34 -0.89
C ALA A 74 16.40 0.07 0.53
N LEU A 75 16.04 1.28 0.99
CA LEU A 75 16.29 1.72 2.36
C LEU A 75 15.57 0.82 3.38
N TRP A 76 14.31 0.46 3.12
CA TRP A 76 13.56 -0.46 3.97
C TRP A 76 14.26 -1.81 4.12
N TYR A 77 14.71 -2.41 3.03
CA TYR A 77 15.45 -3.68 3.07
C TYR A 77 16.78 -3.53 3.81
N LEU A 78 17.58 -2.51 3.51
CA LEU A 78 18.88 -2.29 4.15
C LEU A 78 18.75 -2.16 5.67
N ILE A 79 17.75 -1.40 6.14
CA ILE A 79 17.52 -1.19 7.56
C ILE A 79 17.02 -2.46 8.26
N ASN A 80 16.29 -3.34 7.56
CA ASN A 80 15.92 -4.65 8.08
C ASN A 80 17.07 -5.67 8.03
N ILE A 81 17.95 -5.60 7.04
CA ILE A 81 19.21 -6.36 7.00
C ILE A 81 20.07 -6.01 8.20
N ALA A 82 20.29 -4.71 8.45
CA ALA A 82 21.09 -4.21 9.57
C ALA A 82 20.62 -4.78 10.91
N ALA A 83 19.32 -4.82 11.11
CA ALA A 83 18.77 -5.37 12.34
C ALA A 83 18.85 -6.89 12.45
N ALA A 84 18.66 -7.62 11.34
CA ALA A 84 18.79 -9.07 11.32
C ALA A 84 20.22 -9.51 11.74
N VAL A 85 21.22 -8.67 11.49
CA VAL A 85 22.61 -8.90 11.90
C VAL A 85 23.08 -8.04 13.07
N ASP A 86 22.16 -7.46 13.85
CA ASP A 86 22.49 -6.77 15.11
C ASP A 86 23.40 -5.54 14.92
N VAL A 87 23.05 -4.68 13.96
CA VAL A 87 23.62 -3.33 13.81
C VAL A 87 22.59 -2.30 14.27
N GLY A 88 22.99 -1.45 15.22
CA GLY A 88 22.16 -0.40 15.78
C GLY A 88 21.85 0.71 14.77
N PRO A 89 20.68 1.36 14.87
CA PRO A 89 20.28 2.43 13.93
C PRO A 89 21.21 3.65 13.97
N ASP A 90 21.75 3.99 15.13
CA ASP A 90 22.75 5.06 15.24
C ASP A 90 24.13 4.62 14.72
N GLU A 91 24.49 3.34 14.83
CA GLU A 91 25.77 2.80 14.36
C GLU A 91 25.87 2.80 12.83
N ILE A 92 24.80 2.36 12.15
CA ILE A 92 24.72 2.44 10.67
C ILE A 92 24.71 3.89 10.20
N GLY A 93 24.01 4.78 10.92
CA GLY A 93 23.97 6.21 10.62
C GLY A 93 25.32 6.91 10.79
N ALA A 94 26.01 6.62 11.90
CA ALA A 94 27.35 7.13 12.19
C ALA A 94 28.35 6.67 11.12
N SER A 95 28.30 5.39 10.76
CA SER A 95 29.14 4.79 9.72
C SER A 95 28.87 5.40 8.34
N CYS A 96 27.61 5.70 8.03
CA CYS A 96 27.21 6.41 6.82
C CYS A 96 27.81 7.83 6.78
N ILE A 97 27.66 8.62 7.84
CA ILE A 97 28.22 9.98 7.94
C ILE A 97 29.75 9.95 7.82
N ALA A 98 30.42 9.04 8.51
CA ALA A 98 31.87 8.88 8.45
C ALA A 98 32.33 8.58 7.01
N TYR A 99 31.64 7.66 6.31
CA TYR A 99 31.95 7.35 4.92
C TYR A 99 31.75 8.56 4.00
N LEU A 100 30.62 9.28 4.12
CA LEU A 100 30.36 10.47 3.31
C LEU A 100 31.44 11.53 3.51
N ARG A 101 31.82 11.84 4.75
CA ARG A 101 32.90 12.80 5.04
C ARG A 101 34.24 12.37 4.44
N SER A 102 34.59 11.09 4.57
CA SER A 102 35.80 10.52 3.98
C SER A 102 35.81 10.67 2.45
N GLN A 103 34.69 10.43 1.77
CA GLN A 103 34.58 10.58 0.31
C GLN A 103 34.77 12.02 -0.17
N TYR A 104 34.41 13.01 0.65
CA TYR A 104 34.43 14.43 0.29
C TYR A 104 35.53 15.24 0.97
N GLY A 105 36.48 14.59 1.66
CA GLY A 105 37.61 15.24 2.31
C GLY A 105 37.23 16.17 3.47
N GLU A 106 36.09 15.91 4.12
CA GLU A 106 35.67 16.64 5.32
C GLU A 106 36.34 16.08 6.58
N SER A 107 36.54 16.92 7.59
CA SER A 107 37.11 16.48 8.87
C SER A 107 36.21 15.45 9.55
N GLU A 108 36.82 14.41 10.12
CA GLU A 108 36.10 13.50 10.99
C GLU A 108 35.62 14.26 12.24
N LEU A 109 34.31 14.20 12.48
CA LEU A 109 33.67 14.73 13.68
C LEU A 109 32.81 13.62 14.26
N ASP A 110 32.63 13.61 15.57
CA ASP A 110 31.69 12.70 16.20
C ASP A 110 30.27 12.94 15.67
N PRO A 111 29.51 11.88 15.35
CA PRO A 111 28.13 12.02 14.91
C PRO A 111 27.25 12.51 16.06
N VAL A 112 26.32 13.43 15.76
CA VAL A 112 25.28 13.83 16.71
C VAL A 112 24.21 12.74 16.77
N LEU A 113 23.91 12.28 17.99
CA LEU A 113 22.90 11.25 18.27
C LEU A 113 21.58 11.88 18.77
N PRO A 114 20.41 11.34 18.38
CA PRO A 114 20.25 10.27 17.38
C PRO A 114 20.60 10.77 15.97
N VAL A 115 21.19 9.92 15.15
CA VAL A 115 21.50 10.25 13.76
C VAL A 115 20.21 10.47 12.98
N THR A 116 20.13 11.58 12.25
CA THR A 116 18.95 11.93 11.44
C THR A 116 19.24 11.87 9.95
N PHE A 117 18.21 11.61 9.15
CA PHE A 117 18.30 11.76 7.69
C PHE A 117 18.67 13.20 7.31
N ARG A 118 18.28 14.18 8.14
CA ARG A 118 18.66 15.58 7.95
C ARG A 118 20.17 15.81 8.11
N HIS A 119 20.84 15.11 9.04
CA HIS A 119 22.30 15.17 9.14
C HIS A 119 22.96 14.69 7.84
N ILE A 120 22.44 13.60 7.24
CA ILE A 120 22.93 13.06 5.97
C ILE A 120 22.63 14.05 4.82
N ASP A 121 21.40 14.54 4.72
CA ASP A 121 20.99 15.51 3.70
C ASP A 121 21.84 16.79 3.74
N SER A 122 22.21 17.25 4.93
CA SER A 122 23.04 18.45 5.10
C SER A 122 24.43 18.28 4.48
N LEU A 123 25.02 17.08 4.55
CA LEU A 123 26.28 16.76 3.88
C LEU A 123 26.11 16.66 2.36
N MET A 124 24.92 16.25 1.90
CA MET A 124 24.62 16.08 0.47
C MET A 124 24.16 17.36 -0.21
N GLU A 125 23.74 18.39 0.52
CA GLU A 125 23.12 19.60 -0.03
C GLU A 125 23.99 20.29 -1.09
N MET A 126 25.27 20.52 -0.78
CA MET A 126 26.25 21.11 -1.71
C MET A 126 26.63 20.16 -2.86
N ARG A 127 26.17 18.90 -2.83
CA ARG A 127 26.47 17.85 -3.79
C ARG A 127 25.27 17.50 -4.70
N ARG A 128 24.07 18.06 -4.46
CA ARG A 128 22.86 17.81 -5.28
C ARG A 128 22.86 18.42 -6.68
N SER A 129 23.94 19.08 -7.12
CA SER A 129 24.05 19.56 -8.49
C SER A 129 24.31 18.40 -9.47
N PRO A 130 23.64 18.34 -10.64
CA PRO A 130 23.90 17.35 -11.69
C PRO A 130 25.37 17.25 -12.12
N GLU A 131 26.14 18.33 -11.93
CA GLU A 131 27.58 18.38 -12.26
C GLU A 131 28.46 17.70 -11.19
N ASN A 132 27.94 17.54 -9.96
CA ASN A 132 28.70 17.06 -8.81
C ASN A 132 28.56 15.54 -8.58
N VAL A 133 27.54 14.90 -9.16
CA VAL A 133 27.32 13.46 -9.04
C VAL A 133 27.00 12.86 -10.41
N ASP A 134 27.95 12.11 -10.97
CA ASP A 134 27.67 11.26 -12.13
C ASP A 134 26.72 10.14 -11.73
N ARG A 135 25.44 10.29 -12.11
CA ARG A 135 24.37 9.33 -11.85
C ARG A 135 24.70 7.94 -12.37
N SER A 136 25.30 7.82 -13.56
CA SER A 136 25.56 6.50 -14.16
C SER A 136 26.61 5.74 -13.37
N SER A 137 27.71 6.43 -13.02
CA SER A 137 28.74 5.88 -12.13
C SER A 137 28.18 5.56 -10.75
N GLN A 138 27.36 6.44 -10.18
CA GLN A 138 26.76 6.23 -8.86
C GLN A 138 25.85 4.99 -8.83
N LEU A 139 24.96 4.84 -9.81
CA LEU A 139 24.09 3.67 -9.90
C LEU A 139 24.90 2.38 -10.15
N SER A 140 25.99 2.45 -10.92
CA SER A 140 26.90 1.31 -11.12
C SER A 140 27.56 0.88 -9.81
N ARG A 141 28.02 1.83 -8.98
CA ARG A 141 28.60 1.55 -7.66
C ARG A 141 27.57 0.93 -6.72
N LEU A 142 26.37 1.51 -6.64
CA LEU A 142 25.28 0.99 -5.81
C LEU A 142 24.90 -0.44 -6.21
N ALA A 143 24.74 -0.70 -7.52
CA ALA A 143 24.44 -2.03 -8.04
C ALA A 143 25.55 -3.04 -7.75
N ASN A 144 26.81 -2.66 -7.93
CA ASN A 144 27.94 -3.53 -7.60
C ASN A 144 27.94 -3.91 -6.11
N ARG A 145 27.79 -2.93 -5.20
CA ARG A 145 27.73 -3.19 -3.76
C ARG A 145 26.55 -4.08 -3.38
N ALA A 146 25.37 -3.80 -3.94
CA ALA A 146 24.20 -4.65 -3.72
C ALA A 146 24.47 -6.10 -4.17
N GLY A 147 25.12 -6.29 -5.33
CA GLY A 147 25.53 -7.60 -5.82
C GLY A 147 26.50 -8.31 -4.88
N VAL A 148 27.53 -7.61 -4.40
CA VAL A 148 28.48 -8.16 -3.41
C VAL A 148 27.77 -8.58 -2.12
N LEU A 149 26.83 -7.77 -1.62
CA LEU A 149 26.08 -8.08 -0.40
C LEU A 149 25.29 -9.38 -0.51
N VAL A 150 24.72 -9.68 -1.69
CA VAL A 150 23.96 -10.92 -1.94
C VAL A 150 24.80 -12.16 -1.65
N GLU A 151 26.09 -12.15 -2.00
CA GLU A 151 27.02 -13.26 -1.77
C GLU A 151 27.42 -13.45 -0.29
N VAL A 152 27.30 -12.41 0.54
CA VAL A 152 27.71 -12.47 1.95
C VAL A 152 26.70 -13.26 2.78
N SER A 153 27.08 -14.45 3.28
CA SER A 153 26.21 -15.29 4.11
C SER A 153 25.87 -14.64 5.45
N PHE A 154 24.78 -15.11 6.07
CA PHE A 154 24.34 -14.62 7.39
C PHE A 154 25.42 -14.83 8.45
N ALA A 155 26.04 -16.02 8.46
CA ALA A 155 27.12 -16.37 9.37
C ALA A 155 28.36 -15.48 9.17
N SER A 156 28.75 -15.22 7.91
CA SER A 156 29.90 -14.37 7.60
C SER A 156 29.70 -12.93 8.06
N LEU A 157 28.51 -12.35 7.83
CA LEU A 157 28.22 -10.98 8.26
C LEU A 157 28.16 -10.87 9.79
N ARG A 158 27.62 -11.89 10.48
CA ARG A 158 27.58 -11.93 11.95
C ARG A 158 28.94 -12.21 12.61
N ALA A 159 29.85 -12.89 11.91
CA ALA A 159 31.21 -13.14 12.38
C ALA A 159 32.12 -11.90 12.34
N MET A 160 31.73 -10.85 11.60
CA MET A 160 32.45 -9.58 11.61
C MET A 160 32.38 -8.91 12.99
N SER A 161 33.42 -8.14 13.32
CA SER A 161 33.37 -7.26 14.50
C SER A 161 32.20 -6.26 14.36
N PRO A 162 31.54 -5.84 15.46
CA PRO A 162 30.44 -4.87 15.38
C PRO A 162 30.79 -3.57 14.63
N PRO A 163 31.99 -2.97 14.80
CA PRO A 163 32.39 -1.82 13.99
C PRO A 163 32.52 -2.13 12.50
N SER A 164 33.14 -3.26 12.12
CA SER A 164 33.28 -3.67 10.71
C SER A 164 31.93 -3.93 10.05
N ARG A 165 31.00 -4.53 10.80
CA ARG A 165 29.64 -4.82 10.33
C ARG A 165 28.85 -3.54 10.12
N SER A 166 28.92 -2.61 11.07
CA SER A 166 28.30 -1.28 10.97
C SER A 166 28.88 -0.47 9.83
N GLN A 167 30.21 -0.50 9.65
CA GLN A 167 30.88 0.16 8.53
C GLN A 167 30.41 -0.41 7.19
N ASN A 168 30.37 -1.74 7.05
CA ASN A 168 29.93 -2.41 5.83
C ASN A 168 28.54 -1.92 5.40
N LEU A 169 27.55 -1.96 6.30
CA LEU A 169 26.18 -1.54 6.00
C LEU A 169 25.99 -0.03 5.95
N GLY A 170 26.78 0.74 6.71
CA GLY A 170 26.79 2.20 6.67
C GLY A 170 27.20 2.75 5.31
N VAL A 171 28.11 2.07 4.62
CA VAL A 171 28.46 2.42 3.23
C VAL A 171 27.27 2.23 2.29
N HIS A 172 26.48 1.16 2.43
CA HIS A 172 25.26 1.01 1.64
C HIS A 172 24.28 2.17 1.89
N LEU A 173 24.12 2.59 3.14
CA LEU A 173 23.24 3.71 3.48
C LEU A 173 23.73 5.03 2.85
N ALA A 174 25.04 5.25 2.83
CA ALA A 174 25.65 6.40 2.16
C ALA A 174 25.45 6.37 0.64
N GLU A 175 25.59 5.20 0.01
CA GLU A 175 25.41 5.04 -1.44
C GLU A 175 23.95 5.27 -1.87
N LEU A 176 22.98 4.90 -1.03
CA LEU A 176 21.56 5.27 -1.21
C LEU A 176 21.37 6.79 -1.09
N ALA A 177 22.02 7.45 -0.13
CA ALA A 177 21.94 8.91 0.04
C ALA A 177 22.53 9.66 -1.16
N ILE A 178 23.69 9.23 -1.66
CA ILE A 178 24.31 9.81 -2.87
C ILE A 178 23.43 9.53 -4.10
N ALA A 179 22.83 8.33 -4.19
CA ALA A 179 21.88 8.03 -5.25
C ALA A 179 20.66 8.98 -5.20
N CYS A 180 20.06 9.22 -4.03
CA CYS A 180 19.01 10.22 -3.86
C CYS A 180 19.44 11.60 -4.37
N ALA A 181 20.63 12.06 -3.97
CA ALA A 181 21.17 13.34 -4.42
C ALA A 181 21.32 13.42 -5.95
N SER A 182 21.68 12.32 -6.62
CA SER A 182 21.79 12.25 -8.10
C SER A 182 20.45 12.38 -8.86
N PHE A 183 19.33 12.27 -8.15
CA PHE A 183 17.97 12.48 -8.66
C PHE A 183 17.33 13.77 -8.15
N ASP A 184 18.11 14.63 -7.47
CA ASP A 184 17.62 15.82 -6.76
C ASP A 184 16.56 15.47 -5.68
N LEU A 185 16.75 14.33 -5.02
CA LEU A 185 15.88 13.87 -3.94
C LEU A 185 16.55 14.11 -2.59
N ARG A 186 15.74 14.53 -1.62
CA ARG A 186 16.14 14.54 -0.21
C ARG A 186 15.94 13.15 0.38
N PHE A 187 16.96 12.63 1.05
CA PHE A 187 16.89 11.29 1.62
C PHE A 187 15.87 11.22 2.75
N GLU A 188 15.71 12.32 3.52
CA GLU A 188 14.66 12.43 4.53
C GLU A 188 13.25 12.30 3.93
N ASP A 189 13.00 12.88 2.75
CA ASP A 189 11.69 12.84 2.11
C ASP A 189 11.39 11.46 1.50
N VAL A 190 12.40 10.81 0.91
CA VAL A 190 12.32 9.41 0.47
C VAL A 190 11.98 8.47 1.64
N ALA A 191 12.65 8.66 2.79
CA ALA A 191 12.39 7.86 3.99
C ALA A 191 10.96 8.10 4.55
N ARG A 192 10.44 9.33 4.51
CA ARG A 192 9.05 9.62 4.91
C ARG A 192 8.03 9.00 3.98
N SER A 193 8.22 9.14 2.67
CA SER A 193 7.35 8.53 1.67
C SER A 193 7.33 7.01 1.81
N ASN A 194 8.49 6.39 2.07
CA ASN A 194 8.54 4.96 2.36
C ASN A 194 7.79 4.58 3.64
N ILE A 195 7.92 5.35 4.73
CA ILE A 195 7.12 5.14 5.96
C ILE A 195 5.62 5.12 5.64
N ASP A 196 5.13 6.11 4.89
CA ASP A 196 3.71 6.21 4.54
C ASP A 196 3.26 5.02 3.69
N LYS A 197 4.10 4.58 2.75
CA LYS A 197 3.87 3.39 1.91
C LYS A 197 3.81 2.10 2.73
N ILE A 198 4.81 1.82 3.56
CA ILE A 198 4.90 0.56 4.30
C ILE A 198 3.80 0.46 5.37
N LEU A 199 3.47 1.55 6.05
CA LEU A 199 2.38 1.58 7.04
C LEU A 199 1.00 1.54 6.40
N SER A 200 0.87 2.00 5.15
CA SER A 200 -0.35 1.83 4.37
C SER A 200 -0.63 0.34 4.08
N ARG A 201 0.41 -0.48 3.89
CA ARG A 201 0.28 -1.93 3.67
C ARG A 201 0.18 -2.70 4.99
N TRP A 202 1.02 -2.36 5.94
CA TRP A 202 1.22 -3.05 7.21
C TRP A 202 1.12 -2.03 8.36
N PRO A 203 -0.11 -1.73 8.82
CA PRO A 203 -0.30 -0.76 9.89
C PRO A 203 0.31 -1.27 11.20
N ASP A 204 0.66 -0.34 12.09
CA ASP A 204 1.00 -0.66 13.48
C ASP A 204 -0.26 -1.19 14.22
N ASN A 205 -0.12 -1.61 15.48
CA ASN A 205 -1.19 -2.25 16.26
C ASN A 205 -2.46 -1.38 16.49
N GLU A 206 -2.44 -0.10 16.12
CA GLU A 206 -3.58 0.82 16.18
C GLU A 206 -4.05 1.16 14.76
N THR A 207 -4.86 0.28 14.15
CA THR A 207 -5.51 0.58 12.88
C THR A 207 -6.60 1.64 13.12
N VAL A 208 -6.28 2.88 12.80
CA VAL A 208 -7.25 3.99 12.86
C VAL A 208 -7.82 4.22 11.47
N TYR A 209 -9.13 4.05 11.34
CA TYR A 209 -9.85 4.44 10.13
C TYR A 209 -9.97 5.97 10.06
N PRO A 210 -9.84 6.58 8.87
CA PRO A 210 -10.11 8.00 8.70
C PRO A 210 -11.60 8.32 8.94
N PRO A 211 -11.94 9.58 9.25
CA PRO A 211 -13.34 10.00 9.33
C PRO A 211 -14.10 9.72 8.02
N PRO A 212 -15.41 9.41 8.07
CA PRO A 212 -16.22 9.19 6.88
C PRO A 212 -16.19 10.39 5.91
N PHE A 213 -16.13 10.10 4.60
CA PHE A 213 -16.07 11.12 3.55
C PHE A 213 -17.31 12.02 3.46
N ASP A 214 -18.43 11.57 4.03
CA ASP A 214 -19.72 12.25 4.06
C ASP A 214 -20.09 12.79 5.44
N LEU A 215 -19.18 12.79 6.43
CA LEU A 215 -19.44 13.25 7.80
C LEU A 215 -20.04 14.67 7.87
N LYS A 216 -19.71 15.53 6.90
CA LYS A 216 -20.21 16.92 6.82
C LYS A 216 -21.43 17.10 5.89
N CYS A 217 -21.88 16.03 5.24
CA CYS A 217 -23.05 16.05 4.36
C CYS A 217 -24.34 15.94 5.18
N PRO A 218 -25.50 16.37 4.64
CA PRO A 218 -26.80 16.15 5.28
C PRO A 218 -27.09 14.66 5.54
N ASP A 219 -27.84 14.33 6.60
CA ASP A 219 -28.13 12.94 7.04
C ASP A 219 -28.72 12.03 5.93
N HIS A 220 -29.47 12.60 4.98
CA HIS A 220 -30.07 11.84 3.88
C HIS A 220 -29.07 11.52 2.74
N GLU A 221 -27.91 12.18 2.73
CA GLU A 221 -26.80 11.94 1.80
C GLU A 221 -25.67 11.12 2.44
N GLN A 222 -25.68 10.96 3.76
CA GLN A 222 -24.75 10.07 4.45
C GLN A 222 -25.15 8.61 4.27
N PHE A 223 -24.18 7.68 4.22
CA PHE A 223 -24.50 6.27 4.35
C PHE A 223 -25.17 5.98 5.71
N PRO A 224 -26.18 5.09 5.77
CA PRO A 224 -26.71 4.64 7.05
C PRO A 224 -25.61 3.97 7.88
N ALA A 225 -25.60 4.23 9.18
CA ALA A 225 -24.67 3.60 10.13
C ALA A 225 -24.70 2.07 10.03
N GLU A 226 -25.91 1.51 9.88
CA GLU A 226 -26.16 0.08 9.74
C GLU A 226 -27.01 -0.21 8.51
N LEU A 227 -26.63 -1.25 7.76
CA LEU A 227 -27.31 -1.74 6.58
C LEU A 227 -27.48 -3.26 6.69
N ALA A 228 -28.68 -3.76 6.41
CA ALA A 228 -28.99 -5.19 6.36
C ALA A 228 -29.57 -5.53 4.99
N MET A 229 -28.69 -5.87 4.04
CA MET A 229 -29.08 -6.16 2.66
C MET A 229 -29.42 -7.64 2.52
N GLU A 230 -30.66 -7.95 2.17
CA GLU A 230 -31.10 -9.30 1.87
C GLU A 230 -30.75 -9.66 0.43
N PHE A 231 -30.10 -10.80 0.23
CA PHE A 231 -29.85 -11.41 -1.07
C PHE A 231 -30.76 -12.63 -1.22
N ASN A 232 -31.51 -12.70 -2.31
CA ASN A 232 -32.40 -13.82 -2.60
C ASN A 232 -32.23 -14.26 -4.05
N GLU A 233 -31.62 -15.42 -4.27
CA GLU A 233 -31.61 -16.04 -5.59
C GLU A 233 -32.99 -16.63 -5.92
N ARG A 234 -33.46 -16.34 -7.13
CA ARG A 234 -34.65 -16.93 -7.73
C ARG A 234 -34.28 -17.67 -9.01
N GLY A 235 -34.94 -18.80 -9.25
CA GLY A 235 -34.67 -19.68 -10.39
C GLY A 235 -33.70 -20.81 -10.06
N SER A 236 -33.14 -21.43 -11.10
CA SER A 236 -32.12 -22.49 -10.95
C SER A 236 -30.71 -21.90 -10.89
N PRO A 237 -29.70 -22.65 -10.43
CA PRO A 237 -28.31 -22.20 -10.49
C PRO A 237 -27.85 -21.78 -11.90
N GLU A 238 -28.36 -22.43 -12.95
CA GLU A 238 -27.97 -22.16 -14.35
C GLU A 238 -28.58 -20.88 -14.94
N ASN A 239 -29.84 -20.57 -14.62
CA ASN A 239 -30.60 -19.44 -15.22
C ASN A 239 -31.17 -18.47 -14.17
N GLY A 240 -30.65 -18.54 -12.96
CA GLY A 240 -31.13 -17.78 -11.81
C GLY A 240 -30.69 -16.33 -11.84
N TYR A 241 -31.34 -15.54 -11.01
CA TYR A 241 -30.98 -14.16 -10.77
C TYR A 241 -31.13 -13.85 -9.29
N VAL A 242 -30.35 -12.90 -8.80
CA VAL A 242 -30.44 -12.39 -7.43
C VAL A 242 -31.28 -11.13 -7.43
N VAL A 243 -32.17 -11.03 -6.45
CA VAL A 243 -32.82 -9.78 -6.08
C VAL A 243 -32.33 -9.37 -4.71
N GLN A 244 -32.04 -8.09 -4.56
CA GLN A 244 -31.67 -7.51 -3.28
C GLN A 244 -32.81 -6.71 -2.68
N SER A 245 -32.90 -6.72 -1.35
CA SER A 245 -33.82 -5.85 -0.64
C SER A 245 -33.25 -5.29 0.65
N LEU A 246 -33.65 -4.08 0.99
CA LEU A 246 -33.32 -3.43 2.25
C LEU A 246 -34.65 -3.08 2.94
N ARG A 247 -34.92 -3.71 4.08
CA ARG A 247 -36.18 -3.55 4.83
C ARG A 247 -37.43 -3.81 3.97
N GLY A 248 -37.38 -4.86 3.14
CA GLY A 248 -38.47 -5.26 2.25
C GLY A 248 -38.64 -4.42 0.98
N VAL A 249 -37.80 -3.40 0.75
CA VAL A 249 -37.79 -2.59 -0.48
C VAL A 249 -36.72 -3.13 -1.42
N PHE A 250 -37.08 -3.47 -2.65
CA PHE A 250 -36.11 -3.93 -3.64
C PHE A 250 -35.12 -2.83 -4.02
N ILE A 251 -33.83 -3.20 -4.04
CA ILE A 251 -32.72 -2.31 -4.38
C ILE A 251 -32.12 -2.75 -5.71
N GLY A 252 -32.04 -1.82 -6.65
CA GLY A 252 -31.48 -2.08 -7.99
C GLY A 252 -32.33 -2.97 -8.88
N ASP A 253 -31.73 -3.40 -9.98
CA ASP A 253 -32.31 -4.38 -10.90
C ASP A 253 -31.96 -5.81 -10.46
N ARG A 254 -32.60 -6.80 -11.10
CA ARG A 254 -32.20 -8.21 -10.93
C ARG A 254 -30.77 -8.43 -11.45
N LEU A 255 -29.98 -9.19 -10.70
CA LEU A 255 -28.59 -9.47 -11.03
C LEU A 255 -28.43 -10.88 -11.58
N THR A 256 -27.75 -10.98 -12.72
CA THR A 256 -27.38 -12.24 -13.39
C THR A 256 -25.86 -12.33 -13.48
N ASP A 257 -25.32 -13.49 -13.82
CA ASP A 257 -23.88 -13.65 -13.96
C ASP A 257 -23.31 -12.84 -15.14
N ASN A 258 -24.16 -12.51 -16.13
CA ASN A 258 -23.77 -11.77 -17.35
C ASN A 258 -22.54 -12.37 -18.06
N SER A 259 -22.44 -13.70 -18.03
CA SER A 259 -21.36 -14.50 -18.58
C SER A 259 -21.92 -15.67 -19.40
N ASN A 260 -21.08 -16.25 -20.27
CA ASN A 260 -21.48 -17.43 -21.05
C ASN A 260 -21.57 -18.70 -20.19
N GLU A 261 -20.83 -18.76 -19.09
CA GLU A 261 -20.73 -19.91 -18.19
C GLU A 261 -21.03 -19.44 -16.76
N PRO A 262 -22.00 -20.07 -16.06
CA PRO A 262 -22.36 -19.66 -14.70
C PRO A 262 -21.14 -19.63 -13.77
N ASP A 263 -20.95 -18.50 -13.11
CA ASP A 263 -19.82 -18.28 -12.19
C ASP A 263 -20.21 -17.54 -10.90
N ASP A 264 -21.51 -17.37 -10.67
CA ASP A 264 -22.08 -16.74 -9.48
C ASP A 264 -21.77 -15.24 -9.35
N TYR A 265 -21.35 -14.57 -10.43
CA TYR A 265 -21.18 -13.12 -10.46
C TYR A 265 -22.48 -12.36 -10.12
N ARG A 266 -23.65 -13.00 -10.19
CA ARG A 266 -24.94 -12.47 -9.69
C ARG A 266 -24.93 -12.03 -8.21
N PHE A 267 -23.95 -12.45 -7.40
CA PHE A 267 -23.79 -12.01 -6.00
C PHE A 267 -22.74 -10.89 -5.81
N HIS A 268 -22.19 -10.30 -6.87
CA HIS A 268 -21.05 -9.38 -6.79
C HIS A 268 -21.30 -8.10 -5.98
N ASP A 269 -22.55 -7.63 -5.83
CA ASP A 269 -22.85 -6.43 -5.03
C ASP A 269 -22.42 -6.53 -3.55
N VAL A 270 -22.12 -7.74 -3.07
CA VAL A 270 -21.44 -7.95 -1.79
C VAL A 270 -20.11 -7.18 -1.69
N PHE A 271 -19.42 -6.96 -2.82
CA PHE A 271 -18.18 -6.17 -2.87
C PHE A 271 -18.45 -4.68 -2.64
N HIS A 272 -19.53 -4.13 -3.20
CA HIS A 272 -19.93 -2.74 -2.95
C HIS A 272 -20.28 -2.51 -1.48
N LEU A 273 -20.97 -3.47 -0.86
CA LEU A 273 -21.25 -3.46 0.58
C LEU A 273 -19.96 -3.47 1.41
N ALA A 274 -18.96 -4.27 1.00
CA ALA A 274 -17.66 -4.28 1.66
C ALA A 274 -16.91 -2.94 1.49
N TYR A 275 -16.99 -2.30 0.34
CA TYR A 275 -16.38 -0.98 0.15
C TYR A 275 -17.04 0.09 1.03
N VAL A 276 -18.36 0.06 1.21
CA VAL A 276 -19.04 0.91 2.20
C VAL A 276 -18.55 0.62 3.62
N ALA A 277 -18.49 -0.66 4.01
CA ALA A 277 -18.09 -1.06 5.36
C ALA A 277 -16.67 -0.59 5.72
N PHE A 278 -15.69 -0.81 4.84
CA PHE A 278 -14.27 -0.68 5.17
C PHE A 278 -13.59 0.55 4.55
N LEU A 279 -14.19 1.17 3.53
CA LEU A 279 -13.66 2.36 2.86
C LEU A 279 -14.55 3.59 3.07
N GLY A 280 -15.81 3.42 3.50
CA GLY A 280 -16.78 4.52 3.53
C GLY A 280 -17.13 5.04 2.13
N TRP A 281 -16.89 4.25 1.09
CA TRP A 281 -16.98 4.66 -0.31
C TRP A 281 -17.69 3.60 -1.15
N SER A 282 -18.68 4.04 -1.92
CA SER A 282 -19.34 3.26 -2.99
C SER A 282 -20.27 4.19 -3.78
N PRO A 283 -19.82 4.83 -4.86
CA PRO A 283 -20.70 5.56 -5.76
C PRO A 283 -21.86 4.69 -6.29
N VAL A 284 -21.67 3.38 -6.48
CA VAL A 284 -22.72 2.42 -6.87
C VAL A 284 -23.81 2.36 -5.81
N LEU A 285 -23.48 2.08 -4.55
CA LEU A 285 -24.49 2.03 -3.48
C LEU A 285 -25.11 3.40 -3.19
N ARG A 286 -24.38 4.50 -3.33
CA ARG A 286 -25.00 5.85 -3.26
C ARG A 286 -26.09 6.01 -4.32
N ALA A 287 -25.86 5.57 -5.55
CA ALA A 287 -26.85 5.66 -6.62
C ALA A 287 -28.06 4.72 -6.39
N LEU A 288 -27.81 3.51 -5.90
CA LEU A 288 -28.84 2.51 -5.59
C LEU A 288 -29.72 2.94 -4.42
N LEU A 289 -29.11 3.43 -3.34
CA LEU A 289 -29.80 3.88 -2.11
C LEU A 289 -30.34 5.31 -2.20
N LYS A 290 -30.18 5.99 -3.34
CA LYS A 290 -30.57 7.41 -3.56
C LYS A 290 -29.92 8.38 -2.56
N ARG A 291 -28.63 8.17 -2.27
CA ARG A 291 -27.80 8.95 -1.33
C ARG A 291 -26.57 9.61 -1.97
N LYS A 292 -26.67 10.00 -3.23
CA LYS A 292 -25.63 10.86 -3.84
C LYS A 292 -25.60 12.21 -3.10
N ARG A 293 -24.42 12.80 -2.96
CA ARG A 293 -24.16 14.03 -2.19
C ARG A 293 -24.47 15.28 -3.01
N LYS A 294 -25.74 15.44 -3.38
CA LYS A 294 -26.24 16.50 -4.27
C LYS A 294 -26.13 17.90 -3.67
N SER A 295 -26.02 18.02 -2.35
CA SER A 295 -25.76 19.28 -1.65
C SER A 295 -24.41 19.90 -2.05
N ASP A 296 -23.45 19.10 -2.51
CA ASP A 296 -22.18 19.53 -3.09
C ASP A 296 -22.11 19.08 -4.56
N PRO A 297 -22.39 19.98 -5.53
CA PRO A 297 -22.39 19.62 -6.95
C PRO A 297 -21.07 19.01 -7.44
N LYS A 298 -19.93 19.38 -6.85
CA LYS A 298 -18.63 18.81 -7.26
C LYS A 298 -18.51 17.36 -6.82
N LYS A 299 -18.97 17.02 -5.61
CA LYS A 299 -19.00 15.63 -5.15
C LYS A 299 -20.01 14.80 -5.92
N ASP A 300 -21.21 15.32 -6.16
CA ASP A 300 -22.25 14.63 -6.93
C ASP A 300 -21.79 14.25 -8.34
N GLU A 301 -21.02 15.14 -8.99
CA GLU A 301 -20.48 14.94 -10.34
C GLU A 301 -19.23 14.07 -10.37
N ASN A 302 -18.25 14.33 -9.49
CA ASN A 302 -16.92 13.73 -9.62
C ASN A 302 -16.73 12.47 -8.76
N GLU A 303 -17.28 12.44 -7.54
CA GLU A 303 -17.10 11.34 -6.60
C GLU A 303 -18.27 10.33 -6.64
N ASP A 304 -19.49 10.82 -6.88
CA ASP A 304 -20.71 10.01 -6.95
C ASP A 304 -21.19 9.79 -8.39
N GLY A 305 -20.52 10.40 -9.37
CA GLY A 305 -20.93 10.40 -10.77
C GLY A 305 -20.65 9.09 -11.51
N ALA A 306 -21.07 9.05 -12.78
CA ALA A 306 -20.99 7.85 -13.60
C ALA A 306 -19.57 7.29 -13.75
N ARG A 307 -18.54 8.15 -13.84
CA ARG A 307 -17.15 7.70 -13.96
C ARG A 307 -16.67 6.98 -12.70
N ALA A 308 -17.00 7.50 -11.52
CA ALA A 308 -16.67 6.86 -10.25
C ALA A 308 -17.38 5.50 -10.10
N MET A 309 -18.67 5.43 -10.46
CA MET A 309 -19.42 4.17 -10.50
C MET A 309 -18.77 3.14 -11.43
N ILE A 310 -18.39 3.54 -12.65
CA ILE A 310 -17.73 2.64 -13.61
C ILE A 310 -16.38 2.13 -13.08
N ILE A 311 -15.61 2.97 -12.39
CA ILE A 311 -14.36 2.56 -11.75
C ILE A 311 -14.63 1.55 -10.64
N GLU A 312 -15.60 1.79 -9.76
CA GLU A 312 -15.98 0.85 -8.71
C GLU A 312 -16.40 -0.52 -9.27
N GLU A 313 -17.30 -0.52 -10.26
CA GLU A 313 -17.74 -1.72 -10.98
C GLU A 313 -16.56 -2.45 -11.66
N GLY A 314 -15.66 -1.67 -12.26
CA GLY A 314 -14.44 -2.18 -12.87
C GLY A 314 -13.53 -2.87 -11.86
N ILE A 315 -13.38 -2.31 -10.66
CA ILE A 315 -12.61 -2.92 -9.56
C ILE A 315 -13.30 -4.22 -9.13
N ALA A 316 -14.61 -4.21 -8.86
CA ALA A 316 -15.37 -5.40 -8.44
C ALA A 316 -15.25 -6.55 -9.46
N THR A 317 -15.43 -6.24 -10.74
CA THR A 317 -15.27 -7.20 -11.85
C THR A 317 -13.84 -7.73 -11.93
N TRP A 318 -12.84 -6.85 -11.80
CA TRP A 318 -11.44 -7.21 -11.94
C TRP A 318 -10.95 -8.09 -10.77
N ILE A 319 -11.28 -7.75 -9.52
CA ILE A 319 -10.93 -8.58 -8.36
C ILE A 319 -11.60 -9.95 -8.43
N PHE A 320 -12.86 -10.01 -8.89
CA PHE A 320 -13.59 -11.25 -9.08
C PHE A 320 -12.87 -12.18 -10.06
N ASN A 321 -12.49 -11.65 -11.23
CA ASN A 321 -11.74 -12.41 -12.23
C ASN A 321 -10.36 -12.83 -11.73
N HIS A 322 -9.68 -11.97 -10.98
CA HIS A 322 -8.39 -12.31 -10.37
C HIS A 322 -8.53 -13.51 -9.40
N ALA A 323 -9.57 -13.49 -8.56
CA ALA A 323 -9.85 -14.53 -7.58
C ALA A 323 -10.38 -15.84 -8.19
N LYS A 324 -11.01 -15.80 -9.36
CA LYS A 324 -11.54 -16.97 -10.08
C LYS A 324 -10.45 -18.03 -10.32
N SER A 325 -9.23 -17.60 -10.66
CA SER A 325 -8.07 -18.49 -10.85
C SER A 325 -7.71 -19.30 -9.59
N ARG A 326 -8.04 -18.77 -8.40
CA ARG A 326 -7.81 -19.39 -7.09
C ARG A 326 -9.10 -19.98 -6.49
N LYS A 327 -10.13 -20.23 -7.31
CA LYS A 327 -11.46 -20.73 -6.88
C LYS A 327 -12.07 -19.89 -5.75
N PHE A 328 -11.86 -18.57 -5.80
CA PHE A 328 -12.29 -17.61 -4.78
C PHE A 328 -11.78 -17.92 -3.36
N SER A 329 -10.82 -18.83 -3.22
CA SER A 329 -10.25 -19.28 -1.96
C SER A 329 -9.07 -18.37 -1.60
N ILE A 330 -9.39 -17.13 -1.24
CA ILE A 330 -8.42 -16.21 -0.67
C ILE A 330 -8.45 -16.39 0.85
N ASP A 331 -7.26 -16.59 1.40
CA ASP A 331 -7.00 -16.66 2.84
C ASP A 331 -7.50 -15.35 3.51
N PRO A 332 -8.29 -15.42 4.60
CA PRO A 332 -8.75 -14.22 5.30
C PRO A 332 -7.63 -13.46 6.04
N GLU A 333 -6.43 -14.04 6.16
CA GLU A 333 -5.33 -13.42 6.91
C GLU A 333 -4.78 -12.15 6.23
N PRO A 334 -4.42 -11.11 7.01
CA PRO A 334 -3.71 -9.95 6.49
C PRO A 334 -2.44 -10.35 5.72
N GLY A 335 -2.26 -9.81 4.52
CA GLY A 335 -1.17 -10.20 3.64
C GLY A 335 -1.50 -11.21 2.55
N ALA A 336 -2.70 -11.78 2.56
CA ALA A 336 -3.12 -12.77 1.57
C ALA A 336 -3.24 -12.20 0.15
N LEU A 337 -3.44 -10.88 0.00
CA LEU A 337 -3.46 -10.24 -1.31
C LEU A 337 -2.06 -9.78 -1.73
N ASP A 338 -1.73 -10.05 -3.00
CA ASP A 338 -0.46 -9.63 -3.58
C ASP A 338 -0.38 -8.09 -3.61
N TYR A 339 0.78 -7.53 -3.28
CA TYR A 339 0.97 -6.07 -3.27
C TYR A 339 0.68 -5.42 -4.62
N SER A 340 0.97 -6.10 -5.73
CA SER A 340 0.67 -5.63 -7.08
C SER A 340 -0.82 -5.43 -7.34
N VAL A 341 -1.67 -6.27 -6.71
CA VAL A 341 -3.13 -6.14 -6.82
C VAL A 341 -3.59 -4.85 -6.17
N LEU A 342 -3.12 -4.60 -4.95
CA LEU A 342 -3.44 -3.39 -4.19
C LEU A 342 -2.88 -2.12 -4.86
N LYS A 343 -1.66 -2.19 -5.43
CA LYS A 343 -1.07 -1.08 -6.21
C LYS A 343 -1.91 -0.76 -7.45
N GLN A 344 -2.40 -1.77 -8.16
CA GLN A 344 -3.27 -1.57 -9.33
C GLN A 344 -4.58 -0.89 -8.94
N ILE A 345 -5.23 -1.33 -7.86
CA ILE A 345 -6.47 -0.70 -7.36
C ILE A 345 -6.21 0.76 -7.01
N LYS A 346 -5.12 1.04 -6.29
CA LYS A 346 -4.76 2.41 -5.93
C LYS A 346 -4.59 3.31 -7.17
N SER A 347 -4.03 2.78 -8.25
CA SER A 347 -3.93 3.50 -9.53
C SER A 347 -5.29 3.69 -10.22
N MET A 348 -6.23 2.75 -10.08
CA MET A 348 -7.57 2.89 -10.65
C MET A 348 -8.40 3.99 -9.98
N VAL A 349 -8.17 4.22 -8.68
CA VAL A 349 -8.90 5.22 -7.89
C VAL A 349 -8.16 6.54 -7.72
N GLU A 350 -7.06 6.74 -8.44
CA GLU A 350 -6.30 8.00 -8.43
C GLU A 350 -7.20 9.18 -8.85
N GLY A 351 -7.18 10.24 -8.04
CA GLY A 351 -7.98 11.44 -8.21
C GLY A 351 -9.41 11.38 -7.65
N TYR A 352 -9.77 10.30 -6.94
CA TYR A 352 -11.03 10.20 -6.19
C TYR A 352 -10.77 10.22 -4.69
N GLU A 353 -11.77 10.59 -3.88
CA GLU A 353 -11.61 10.70 -2.42
C GLU A 353 -11.15 9.39 -1.75
N VAL A 354 -11.50 8.23 -2.34
CA VAL A 354 -11.11 6.91 -1.83
C VAL A 354 -9.62 6.61 -2.00
N GLU A 355 -8.86 7.44 -2.74
CA GLU A 355 -7.40 7.32 -2.85
C GLU A 355 -6.68 7.50 -1.50
N GLU A 356 -7.32 8.22 -0.57
CA GLU A 356 -6.84 8.43 0.80
C GLU A 356 -6.86 7.15 1.65
N CYS A 357 -7.69 6.17 1.26
CA CYS A 357 -7.76 4.88 1.95
C CYS A 357 -6.43 4.13 1.86
N LYS A 358 -6.02 3.57 3.00
CA LYS A 358 -4.79 2.78 3.08
C LYS A 358 -4.97 1.41 2.42
N LEU A 359 -3.86 0.80 1.98
CA LEU A 359 -3.89 -0.49 1.29
C LEU A 359 -4.45 -1.60 2.19
N TRP A 360 -4.21 -1.54 3.50
CA TRP A 360 -4.79 -2.49 4.46
C TRP A 360 -6.32 -2.40 4.52
N GLN A 361 -6.93 -1.22 4.32
CA GLN A 361 -8.38 -1.07 4.28
C GLN A 361 -8.96 -1.73 3.01
N TRP A 362 -8.31 -1.51 1.87
CA TRP A 362 -8.65 -2.18 0.61
C TRP A 362 -8.53 -3.70 0.72
N GLU A 363 -7.45 -4.20 1.30
CA GLU A 363 -7.30 -5.63 1.55
C GLU A 363 -8.42 -6.16 2.44
N LYS A 364 -8.72 -5.48 3.55
CA LYS A 364 -9.79 -5.89 4.46
C LYS A 364 -11.16 -5.93 3.76
N ALA A 365 -11.46 -4.93 2.93
CA ALA A 365 -12.68 -4.87 2.14
C ALA A 365 -12.80 -6.06 1.19
N ILE A 366 -11.74 -6.34 0.44
CA ILE A 366 -11.72 -7.41 -0.56
C ILE A 366 -11.80 -8.79 0.10
N LEU A 367 -10.98 -9.04 1.13
CA LEU A 367 -10.97 -10.33 1.83
C LEU A 367 -12.32 -10.63 2.48
N THR A 368 -12.92 -9.64 3.16
CA THR A 368 -14.23 -9.79 3.80
C THR A 368 -15.34 -9.94 2.75
N GLY A 369 -15.27 -9.18 1.66
CA GLY A 369 -16.19 -9.30 0.52
C GLY A 369 -16.18 -10.72 -0.06
N PHE A 370 -15.00 -11.31 -0.30
CA PHE A 370 -14.88 -12.70 -0.77
C PHE A 370 -15.31 -13.72 0.27
N GLN A 371 -15.10 -13.47 1.56
CA GLN A 371 -15.61 -14.34 2.62
C GLN A 371 -17.14 -14.42 2.59
N VAL A 372 -17.83 -13.28 2.52
CA VAL A 372 -19.29 -13.23 2.46
C VAL A 372 -19.82 -13.71 1.11
N PHE A 373 -19.12 -13.40 0.01
CA PHE A 373 -19.44 -13.94 -1.33
C PHE A 373 -19.52 -15.47 -1.31
N ARG A 374 -18.53 -16.16 -0.70
CA ARG A 374 -18.55 -17.62 -0.57
C ARG A 374 -19.73 -18.12 0.29
N GLN A 375 -20.13 -17.36 1.29
CA GLN A 375 -21.30 -17.70 2.11
C GLN A 375 -22.60 -17.56 1.32
N LEU A 376 -22.73 -16.50 0.51
CA LEU A 376 -23.84 -16.32 -0.43
C LEU A 376 -23.86 -17.42 -1.50
N GLN A 377 -22.71 -17.75 -2.07
CA GLN A 377 -22.57 -18.84 -3.04
C GLN A 377 -23.05 -20.19 -2.47
N LYS A 378 -22.75 -20.45 -1.20
CA LYS A 378 -23.15 -21.68 -0.50
C LYS A 378 -24.64 -21.71 -0.16
N HIS A 379 -25.19 -20.63 0.40
CA HIS A 379 -26.57 -20.62 0.93
C HIS A 379 -27.61 -20.16 -0.09
N ARG A 380 -27.18 -19.49 -1.17
CA ARG A 380 -28.00 -18.90 -2.25
C ARG A 380 -28.97 -17.81 -1.82
N CYS A 381 -29.14 -17.61 -0.52
CA CYS A 381 -29.92 -16.55 0.10
C CYS A 381 -29.36 -16.23 1.48
N GLY A 382 -29.62 -15.02 1.98
CA GLY A 382 -29.22 -14.60 3.31
C GLY A 382 -29.20 -13.07 3.44
N THR A 383 -28.86 -12.59 4.63
CA THR A 383 -28.75 -11.18 4.94
C THR A 383 -27.29 -10.82 5.15
N VAL A 384 -26.83 -9.76 4.49
CA VAL A 384 -25.51 -9.17 4.69
C VAL A 384 -25.67 -7.94 5.56
N HIS A 385 -25.10 -8.00 6.77
CA HIS A 385 -25.10 -6.91 7.73
C HIS A 385 -23.80 -6.13 7.63
N VAL A 386 -23.90 -4.81 7.53
CA VAL A 386 -22.78 -3.86 7.47
C VAL A 386 -22.96 -2.82 8.57
N ASN A 387 -21.89 -2.57 9.32
CA ASN A 387 -21.78 -1.42 10.21
C ASN A 387 -20.64 -0.52 9.71
N VAL A 388 -21.00 0.68 9.25
CA VAL A 388 -20.09 1.65 8.63
C VAL A 388 -19.16 2.29 9.66
N HIS A 389 -19.63 2.49 10.90
CA HIS A 389 -18.85 3.14 11.95
C HIS A 389 -17.88 2.18 12.65
N GLU A 390 -18.28 0.92 12.79
CA GLU A 390 -17.42 -0.12 13.37
C GLU A 390 -16.53 -0.80 12.34
N HIS A 391 -16.71 -0.49 11.05
CA HIS A 391 -16.03 -1.13 9.93
C HIS A 391 -16.16 -2.65 9.98
N THR A 392 -17.41 -3.14 10.09
CA THR A 392 -17.70 -4.57 10.13
C THR A 392 -18.71 -4.98 9.07
N MET A 393 -18.58 -6.23 8.63
CA MET A 393 -19.49 -6.86 7.69
C MET A 393 -19.56 -8.36 7.98
N HIS A 394 -20.77 -8.91 8.04
CA HIS A 394 -20.99 -10.33 8.26
C HIS A 394 -22.26 -10.84 7.55
N PHE A 395 -22.34 -12.16 7.42
CA PHE A 395 -23.44 -12.85 6.77
C PHE A 395 -24.30 -13.58 7.81
N GLU A 396 -25.61 -13.47 7.66
CA GLU A 396 -26.61 -14.25 8.38
C GLU A 396 -27.40 -15.10 7.37
N PRO A 397 -27.39 -16.44 7.47
CA PRO A 397 -28.20 -17.28 6.61
C PRO A 397 -29.68 -17.11 6.92
N LEU A 398 -30.52 -16.98 5.90
CA LEU A 398 -31.97 -17.07 6.08
C LEU A 398 -32.37 -18.54 6.23
N GLU A 399 -33.12 -18.88 7.27
CA GLU A 399 -33.81 -20.17 7.32
C GLU A 399 -34.73 -20.25 6.11
N LYS A 400 -34.57 -21.31 5.28
CA LYS A 400 -35.45 -21.55 4.13
C LYS A 400 -36.89 -21.64 4.65
N LYS A 401 -37.67 -20.58 4.51
CA LYS A 401 -39.12 -20.70 4.52
C LYS A 401 -39.49 -21.50 3.28
N GLU A 402 -40.01 -22.71 3.48
CA GLU A 402 -40.64 -23.49 2.42
C GLU A 402 -41.61 -22.55 1.68
N GLN A 403 -41.34 -22.32 0.39
CA GLN A 403 -42.29 -21.60 -0.45
C GLN A 403 -43.55 -22.47 -0.54
N PRO A 404 -44.75 -21.92 -0.27
CA PRO A 404 -46.00 -22.67 -0.36
C PRO A 404 -46.30 -23.13 -1.79
#